data_AF-A0A9E1ZLV8-F1
#
_entry.id   AF-A0A9E1ZLV8-F1
#
_cell.length_a   1.000
_cell.length_b   1.000
_cell.length_c   1.000
_cell.angle_alpha   90.00
_cell.angle_beta   90.00
_cell.angle_gamma   90.00
#
_symmetry.space_group_name_H-M   'P 1'
#
loop_
_entity.id
_entity.type
_entity.pdbx_description
1 polymer ?
#
loop_
_entity_poly.entity_id
_entity_poly.type
_entity_poly.pdbx_seq_one_letter_code
_entity_poly.pdbx_strand_id
1 'polypeptide(L)'
;MIKIYPLGEAKEGILKRKPIYQDSYSPATIARTESVFGERVMPHQAVMQILKSIDEDGDKALRKWNATLDRFGEPNFGIAKSELKAAWERIPARLQEVLEKSAERIRDFHKRQPITSWLTNEMGGEIGQRFTAIERVGVYVPGGTAPLPSSMLMSVIPAQVAGVKDIVVCTPPNPHDSILAAAYICGIDEIYQVGGAQAIGAMAFGTESIPRADKIVGAGNLFVTLAKQQLYGLVGFDGLAGPTETMVIA
;
A
#
# COMPACT_ATOMS: atom_id res chain seq x y z
N MET A 1 -21.94 1.72 13.58
CA MET A 1 -23.22 2.21 13.03
C MET A 1 -22.89 3.06 11.82
N ILE A 2 -23.38 2.73 10.62
CA ILE A 2 -23.12 3.54 9.42
C ILE A 2 -23.89 4.85 9.59
N LYS A 3 -23.21 6.00 9.51
CA LYS A 3 -23.86 7.31 9.66
C LYS A 3 -24.61 7.63 8.36
N ILE A 4 -25.94 7.65 8.43
CA ILE A 4 -26.80 7.99 7.31
C ILE A 4 -27.09 9.48 7.37
N TYR A 5 -26.64 10.22 6.35
CA TYR A 5 -26.81 11.66 6.25
C TYR A 5 -28.08 11.99 5.45
N PRO A 6 -28.96 12.89 5.94
CA PRO A 6 -30.02 13.48 5.13
C PRO A 6 -29.45 14.21 3.92
N LEU A 7 -30.20 14.30 2.82
CA LEU A 7 -29.73 14.92 1.56
C LEU A 7 -29.19 16.35 1.76
N GLY A 8 -29.78 17.15 2.65
CA GLY A 8 -29.31 18.50 2.97
C GLY A 8 -27.91 18.51 3.58
N GLU A 9 -27.70 17.72 4.64
CA GLU A 9 -26.38 17.58 5.30
C GLU A 9 -25.35 16.94 4.36
N ALA A 10 -25.77 15.96 3.55
CA ALA A 10 -24.92 15.34 2.55
C ALA A 10 -24.44 16.35 1.49
N LYS A 11 -25.29 17.26 1.01
CA LYS A 11 -24.92 18.32 0.07
C LYS A 11 -23.89 19.29 0.66
N GLU A 12 -23.97 19.57 1.96
CA GLU A 12 -23.00 20.44 2.64
C GLU A 12 -21.61 19.80 2.81
N GLY A 13 -21.52 18.47 2.81
CA GLY A 13 -20.28 17.71 2.97
C GLY A 13 -19.69 17.19 1.65
N ILE A 14 -20.45 16.42 0.88
CA ILE A 14 -19.99 15.66 -0.29
C ILE A 14 -19.47 16.57 -1.41
N LEU A 15 -20.04 17.78 -1.55
CA LEU A 15 -19.65 18.73 -2.58
C LEU A 15 -18.50 19.66 -2.17
N LYS A 16 -18.08 19.65 -0.89
CA LYS A 16 -16.97 20.49 -0.41
C LYS A 16 -15.64 19.81 -0.68
N ARG A 17 -15.16 19.93 -1.93
CA ARG A 17 -13.77 19.62 -2.27
C ARG A 17 -12.89 20.78 -1.82
N LYS A 18 -12.01 20.53 -0.86
CA LYS A 18 -10.97 21.50 -0.49
C LYS A 18 -9.75 21.30 -1.38
N PRO A 19 -9.13 22.38 -1.89
CA PRO A 19 -7.86 22.29 -2.58
C PRO A 19 -6.79 21.66 -1.69
N ILE A 20 -5.88 20.91 -2.30
CA ILE A 20 -4.87 20.11 -1.59
C ILE A 20 -3.86 20.94 -0.80
N TYR A 21 -3.71 22.22 -1.12
CA TYR A 21 -2.86 23.19 -0.41
C TYR A 21 -3.55 23.84 0.79
N GLN A 22 -4.85 23.58 1.01
CA GLN A 22 -5.49 23.98 2.25
C GLN A 22 -5.16 22.92 3.30
N ASP A 23 -4.29 23.25 4.25
CA ASP A 23 -3.89 22.41 5.38
C ASP A 23 -5.05 22.17 6.36
N SER A 24 -6.11 21.51 5.90
CA SER A 24 -7.28 21.19 6.70
C SER A 24 -7.14 19.81 7.31
N TYR A 25 -6.26 19.69 8.31
CA TYR A 25 -6.13 18.48 9.12
C TYR A 25 -7.01 18.58 10.37
N SER A 26 -7.41 17.44 10.93
CA SER A 26 -8.14 17.46 12.20
C SER A 26 -7.21 17.94 13.33
N PRO A 27 -7.75 18.61 14.38
CA PRO A 27 -6.95 19.01 15.54
C PRO A 27 -6.19 17.84 16.18
N ALA A 28 -6.80 16.65 16.21
CA ALA A 28 -6.17 15.44 16.72
C ALA A 28 -4.97 15.00 15.86
N THR A 29 -5.08 15.10 14.54
CA THR A 29 -3.97 14.81 13.62
C THR A 29 -2.84 15.81 13.79
N ILE A 30 -3.14 17.10 13.96
CA ILE A 30 -2.14 18.15 14.20
C ILE A 30 -1.40 17.86 15.51
N ALA A 31 -2.13 17.69 16.62
CA ALA A 31 -1.53 17.43 17.93
C ALA A 31 -0.64 16.17 17.94
N ARG A 32 -1.07 15.09 17.27
CA ARG A 32 -0.25 13.87 17.12
C ARG A 32 0.99 14.09 16.27
N THR A 33 0.93 14.96 15.26
CA THR A 33 2.09 15.28 14.44
C THR A 33 3.08 16.11 15.26
N GLU A 34 2.59 17.10 15.99
CA GLU A 34 3.44 17.96 16.83
C GLU A 34 4.14 17.19 17.94
N SER A 35 3.51 16.18 18.53
CA SER A 35 4.13 15.38 19.59
C SER A 35 5.32 14.55 19.13
N VAL A 36 5.46 14.30 17.82
CA VAL A 36 6.55 13.51 17.23
C VAL A 36 7.56 14.39 16.50
N PHE A 37 7.09 15.41 15.79
CA PHE A 37 7.92 16.22 14.87
C PHE A 37 8.21 17.64 15.37
N GLY A 38 7.59 18.07 16.48
CA GLY A 38 7.74 19.42 17.05
C GLY A 38 6.59 20.38 16.74
N GLU A 39 6.54 21.50 17.45
CA GLU A 39 5.46 22.50 17.33
C GLU A 39 5.32 23.02 15.89
N ARG A 40 4.07 23.20 15.44
CA ARG A 40 3.72 23.76 14.12
C ARG A 40 4.12 22.93 12.91
N VAL A 41 4.59 21.70 13.09
CA VAL A 41 4.85 20.79 11.98
C VAL A 41 3.54 20.20 11.49
N MET A 42 3.18 20.52 10.25
CA MET A 42 1.99 19.97 9.59
C MET A 42 2.28 18.56 9.04
N PRO A 43 1.26 17.68 8.90
CA PRO A 43 1.43 16.33 8.39
C PRO A 43 2.24 16.21 7.09
N HIS A 44 2.04 17.10 6.12
CA HIS A 44 2.80 17.07 4.87
C HIS A 44 4.29 17.37 5.08
N GLN A 45 4.63 18.27 6.02
CA GLN A 45 6.00 18.61 6.37
C GLN A 45 6.68 17.45 7.14
N ALA A 46 5.93 16.80 8.04
CA ALA A 46 6.40 15.60 8.74
C ALA A 46 6.71 14.47 7.75
N VAL A 47 5.85 14.24 6.76
CA VAL A 47 6.12 13.27 5.68
C VAL A 47 7.37 13.64 4.90
N MET A 48 7.54 14.92 4.54
CA MET A 48 8.74 15.37 3.83
C MET A 48 10.02 15.11 4.64
N GLN A 49 9.99 15.32 5.97
CA GLN A 49 11.11 15.00 6.86
C GLN A 49 11.41 13.50 6.89
N ILE A 50 10.38 12.64 6.98
CA ILE A 50 10.54 11.18 6.90
C ILE A 50 11.20 10.82 5.57
N LEU A 51 10.61 11.23 4.45
CA LEU A 51 11.07 10.86 3.11
C LEU A 51 12.52 11.29 2.87
N LYS A 52 12.86 12.54 3.22
CA LYS A 52 14.23 13.04 3.12
C LYS A 52 15.21 12.16 3.90
N SER A 53 14.88 11.79 5.14
CA SER A 53 15.76 10.93 5.92
C SER A 53 15.86 9.50 5.36
N ILE A 54 14.83 8.95 4.73
CA ILE A 54 14.94 7.64 4.08
C ILE A 54 15.88 7.71 2.87
N ASP A 55 15.76 8.77 2.05
CA ASP A 55 16.63 8.99 0.89
C ASP A 55 18.10 9.18 1.31
N GLU A 56 18.35 9.93 2.39
CA GLU A 56 19.71 10.24 2.86
C GLU A 56 20.36 9.13 3.71
N ASP A 57 19.59 8.43 4.56
CA ASP A 57 20.12 7.52 5.59
C ASP A 57 19.65 6.06 5.43
N GLY A 58 18.80 5.71 4.46
CA GLY A 58 18.37 4.34 4.18
C GLY A 58 17.82 3.59 5.41
N ASP A 59 18.30 2.36 5.63
CA ASP A 59 17.88 1.48 6.72
C ASP A 59 18.09 2.08 8.11
N LYS A 60 19.08 2.96 8.28
CA LYS A 60 19.29 3.67 9.55
C LYS A 60 18.09 4.56 9.87
N ALA A 61 17.55 5.29 8.89
CA ALA A 61 16.34 6.06 9.09
C ALA A 61 15.10 5.17 9.23
N LEU A 62 15.02 4.03 8.53
CA LEU A 62 13.93 3.07 8.73
C LEU A 62 13.86 2.55 10.16
N ARG A 63 14.99 2.11 10.74
CA ARG A 63 15.06 1.67 12.14
C ARG A 63 14.59 2.78 13.09
N LYS A 64 15.03 4.02 12.86
CA LYS A 64 14.63 5.18 13.66
C LYS A 64 13.12 5.41 13.60
N TRP A 65 12.52 5.42 12.41
CA TRP A 65 11.09 5.69 12.26
C TRP A 65 10.21 4.55 12.74
N ASN A 66 10.57 3.29 12.50
CA ASN A 66 9.87 2.13 13.07
C ASN A 66 9.89 2.18 14.61
N ALA A 67 11.03 2.51 15.23
CA ALA A 67 11.13 2.62 16.68
C ALA A 67 10.28 3.79 17.22
N THR A 68 10.29 4.93 16.52
CA THR A 68 9.59 6.16 16.96
C THR A 68 8.07 6.07 16.76
N LEU A 69 7.63 5.61 15.60
CA LEU A 69 6.23 5.63 15.18
C LEU A 69 5.48 4.35 15.55
N ASP A 70 6.13 3.20 15.42
CA ASP A 70 5.53 1.88 15.58
C ASP A 70 6.00 1.17 16.87
N ARG A 71 6.93 1.78 17.62
CA ARG A 71 7.56 1.20 18.83
C ARG A 71 8.21 -0.15 18.57
N PHE A 72 8.77 -0.31 17.38
CA PHE A 72 9.38 -1.54 16.92
C PHE A 72 10.87 -1.32 16.66
N GLY A 73 11.72 -1.93 17.48
CA GLY A 73 13.17 -1.71 17.50
C GLY A 73 14.00 -2.86 16.95
N GLU A 74 13.38 -3.86 16.31
CA GLU A 74 14.11 -5.01 15.76
C GLU A 74 15.02 -4.57 14.60
N PRO A 75 16.25 -5.10 14.52
CA PRO A 75 17.19 -4.71 13.49
C PRO A 75 16.84 -5.30 12.12
N ASN A 76 16.14 -6.44 12.10
CA ASN A 76 15.70 -7.11 10.89
C ASN A 76 14.25 -6.76 10.58
N PHE A 77 14.02 -6.20 9.39
CA PHE A 77 12.68 -5.89 8.90
C PHE A 77 12.00 -7.08 8.22
N GLY A 78 12.80 -8.00 7.66
CA GLY A 78 12.31 -9.07 6.81
C GLY A 78 11.61 -10.17 7.60
N ILE A 79 10.47 -10.62 7.09
CA ILE A 79 9.74 -11.76 7.64
C ILE A 79 10.16 -13.02 6.88
N ALA A 80 10.59 -14.05 7.61
CA ALA A 80 11.04 -15.29 7.00
C ALA A 80 9.87 -16.07 6.36
N LYS A 81 10.12 -16.75 5.24
CA LYS A 81 9.13 -17.63 4.59
C LYS A 81 8.56 -18.70 5.52
N SER A 82 9.37 -19.22 6.44
CA SER A 82 8.94 -20.16 7.47
C SER A 82 7.90 -19.55 8.42
N GLU A 83 8.00 -18.25 8.70
CA GLU A 83 7.03 -17.53 9.54
C GLU A 83 5.71 -17.32 8.80
N LEU A 84 5.74 -17.06 7.48
CA LEU A 84 4.54 -16.99 6.65
C LEU A 84 3.79 -18.33 6.64
N LYS A 85 4.52 -19.43 6.46
CA LYS A 85 3.96 -20.78 6.53
C LYS A 85 3.39 -21.08 7.92
N ALA A 86 4.11 -20.73 8.98
CA ALA A 86 3.64 -20.93 10.35
C ALA A 86 2.35 -20.13 10.61
N ALA A 87 2.25 -18.88 10.14
CA ALA A 87 1.03 -18.09 10.24
C ALA A 87 -0.13 -18.72 9.47
N TRP A 88 0.12 -19.26 8.27
CA TRP A 88 -0.88 -20.05 7.54
C TRP A 88 -1.38 -21.25 8.36
N GLU A 89 -0.47 -22.00 9.00
CA GLU A 89 -0.84 -23.17 9.83
C GLU A 89 -1.53 -22.79 11.15
N ARG A 90 -1.31 -21.59 11.67
CA ARG A 90 -1.96 -21.09 12.91
C ARG A 90 -3.39 -20.60 12.71
N ILE A 91 -3.74 -20.09 11.53
CA ILE A 91 -5.09 -19.58 11.29
C ILE A 91 -6.13 -20.72 11.23
N PRO A 92 -7.39 -20.48 11.63
CA PRO A 92 -8.43 -21.50 11.58
C PRO A 92 -8.63 -22.07 10.16
N ALA A 93 -8.86 -23.38 10.03
CA ALA A 93 -9.07 -24.05 8.74
C ALA A 93 -10.17 -23.39 7.88
N ARG A 94 -11.25 -22.90 8.50
CA ARG A 94 -12.29 -22.14 7.79
C ARG A 94 -11.75 -20.85 7.17
N LEU A 95 -10.83 -20.16 7.84
CA LEU A 95 -10.20 -18.96 7.31
C LEU A 95 -9.22 -19.29 6.18
N GLN A 96 -8.50 -20.40 6.27
CA GLN A 96 -7.66 -20.91 5.19
C GLN A 96 -8.48 -21.12 3.91
N GLU A 97 -9.59 -21.87 3.99
CA GLU A 97 -10.50 -22.14 2.87
C GLU A 97 -11.04 -20.84 2.25
N VAL A 98 -11.44 -19.88 3.10
CA VAL A 98 -11.93 -18.57 2.64
C VAL A 98 -10.85 -17.79 1.90
N LEU A 99 -9.61 -17.77 2.42
CA LEU A 99 -8.50 -17.06 1.78
C LEU A 99 -8.13 -17.68 0.43
N GLU A 100 -8.06 -19.01 0.33
CA GLU A 100 -7.81 -19.73 -0.92
C GLU A 100 -8.88 -19.44 -1.96
N LYS A 101 -10.16 -19.59 -1.58
CA LYS A 101 -11.30 -19.31 -2.47
C LYS A 101 -11.34 -17.85 -2.91
N SER A 102 -11.03 -16.92 -2.01
CA SER A 102 -10.90 -15.49 -2.36
C SER A 102 -9.76 -15.27 -3.36
N ALA A 103 -8.59 -15.85 -3.12
CA ALA A 103 -7.44 -15.71 -4.00
C ALA A 103 -7.71 -16.30 -5.40
N GLU A 104 -8.35 -17.46 -5.49
CA GLU A 104 -8.78 -18.07 -6.76
C GLU A 104 -9.73 -17.15 -7.52
N ARG A 105 -10.79 -16.67 -6.87
CA ARG A 105 -11.77 -15.77 -7.50
C ARG A 105 -11.15 -14.46 -7.99
N ILE A 106 -10.26 -13.86 -7.19
CA ILE A 106 -9.53 -12.64 -7.58
C ILE A 106 -8.70 -12.92 -8.83
N ARG A 107 -7.95 -14.04 -8.84
CA ARG A 107 -7.09 -14.43 -9.95
C ARG A 107 -7.89 -14.70 -11.22
N ASP A 108 -8.98 -15.44 -11.13
CA ASP A 108 -9.84 -15.76 -12.27
C ASP A 108 -10.51 -14.53 -12.87
N PHE A 109 -10.87 -13.55 -12.04
CA PHE A 109 -11.40 -12.29 -12.53
C PHE A 109 -10.32 -11.51 -13.28
N HIS A 110 -9.15 -11.29 -12.64
CA HIS A 110 -8.09 -10.48 -13.23
C HIS A 110 -7.47 -11.15 -14.46
N LYS A 111 -7.44 -12.49 -14.58
CA LYS A 111 -6.96 -13.20 -15.79
C LYS A 111 -7.76 -12.86 -17.05
N ARG A 112 -8.97 -12.32 -16.93
CA ARG A 112 -9.83 -11.92 -18.06
C ARG A 112 -9.60 -10.47 -18.53
N GLN A 113 -8.81 -9.68 -17.80
CA GLN A 113 -8.62 -8.25 -18.06
C GLN A 113 -7.42 -7.88 -18.96
N PRO A 114 -6.32 -8.65 -19.05
CA PRO A 114 -5.18 -8.28 -19.89
C PRO A 114 -5.58 -8.06 -21.35
N ILE A 115 -5.03 -7.00 -21.94
CA ILE A 115 -5.15 -6.70 -23.37
C ILE A 115 -3.99 -7.39 -24.09
N THR A 116 -4.28 -8.11 -25.16
CA THR A 116 -3.26 -8.81 -25.95
C THR A 116 -2.45 -7.80 -26.77
N SER A 117 -1.13 -8.00 -26.82
CA SER A 117 -0.27 -7.26 -27.76
C SER A 117 -0.66 -7.60 -29.20
N TRP A 118 -0.52 -6.65 -30.12
CA TRP A 118 -0.87 -6.85 -31.54
C TRP A 118 0.11 -6.13 -32.45
N LEU A 119 0.20 -6.62 -33.70
CA LEU A 119 1.00 -6.07 -34.80
C LEU A 119 0.15 -6.17 -36.08
N THR A 120 0.31 -5.22 -37.00
CA THR A 120 -0.31 -5.24 -38.33
C THR A 120 0.58 -4.53 -39.36
N ASN A 121 0.45 -4.97 -40.61
CA ASN A 121 1.10 -4.37 -41.79
C ASN A 121 0.12 -3.56 -42.66
N GLU A 122 -1.15 -3.47 -42.25
CA GLU A 122 -2.23 -2.87 -43.04
C GLU A 122 -2.22 -1.33 -43.03
N MET A 123 -1.40 -0.72 -42.16
CA MET A 123 -1.40 0.73 -41.93
C MET A 123 -0.18 1.42 -42.55
N GLY A 124 0.27 0.92 -43.71
CA GLY A 124 1.38 1.53 -44.48
C GLY A 124 2.78 1.20 -43.94
N GLY A 125 2.89 0.20 -43.06
CA GLY A 125 4.11 -0.28 -42.41
C GLY A 125 3.78 -1.25 -41.28
N GLU A 126 4.78 -1.90 -40.69
CA GLU A 126 4.57 -2.74 -39.50
C GLU A 126 4.40 -1.86 -38.26
N ILE A 127 3.19 -1.87 -37.70
CA ILE A 127 2.87 -1.11 -36.49
C ILE A 127 2.08 -1.95 -35.49
N GLY A 128 2.13 -1.60 -34.21
CA GLY A 128 1.44 -2.35 -33.18
C GLY A 128 1.52 -1.75 -31.79
N GLN A 129 0.96 -2.49 -30.82
CA GLN A 129 1.01 -2.16 -29.41
C GLN A 129 1.50 -3.37 -28.62
N ARG A 130 2.54 -3.16 -27.81
CA ARG A 130 3.08 -4.19 -26.91
C ARG A 130 2.78 -3.83 -25.47
N PHE A 131 2.15 -4.75 -24.76
CA PHE A 131 1.94 -4.68 -23.32
C PHE A 131 2.99 -5.53 -22.62
N THR A 132 3.68 -4.94 -21.64
CA THR A 132 4.69 -5.62 -20.82
C THR A 132 4.41 -5.34 -19.35
N ALA A 133 4.68 -6.32 -18.49
CA ALA A 133 4.61 -6.14 -17.06
C ALA A 133 5.58 -5.05 -16.60
N ILE A 134 5.22 -4.39 -15.50
CA ILE A 134 6.16 -3.61 -14.71
C ILE A 134 7.19 -4.57 -14.10
N GLU A 135 8.45 -4.13 -14.00
CA GLU A 135 9.55 -4.99 -13.54
C GLU A 135 9.40 -5.33 -12.05
N ARG A 136 9.26 -4.32 -11.18
CA ARG A 136 9.00 -4.50 -9.76
C ARG A 136 7.83 -3.67 -9.23
N VAL A 137 6.96 -4.32 -8.44
CA VAL A 137 5.85 -3.67 -7.74
C VAL A 137 6.05 -3.70 -6.23
N GLY A 138 5.97 -2.53 -5.59
CA GLY A 138 5.86 -2.40 -4.15
C GLY A 138 4.40 -2.46 -3.71
N VAL A 139 4.08 -3.26 -2.70
CA VAL A 139 2.73 -3.39 -2.16
C VAL A 139 2.74 -2.94 -0.71
N TYR A 140 2.00 -1.88 -0.41
CA TYR A 140 1.74 -1.47 0.96
C TYR A 140 0.46 -2.12 1.49
N VAL A 141 0.59 -2.96 2.52
CA VAL A 141 -0.56 -3.55 3.23
C VAL A 141 -0.75 -2.84 4.57
N PRO A 142 -1.83 -2.06 4.73
CA PRO A 142 -2.05 -1.29 5.94
C PRO A 142 -2.26 -2.18 7.16
N GLY A 143 -1.66 -1.78 8.27
CA GLY A 143 -2.03 -2.26 9.61
C GLY A 143 -3.19 -1.45 10.19
N GLY A 144 -3.66 -1.81 11.38
CA GLY A 144 -4.73 -1.10 12.06
C GLY A 144 -5.46 -1.97 13.09
N THR A 145 -6.62 -1.48 13.54
CA THR A 145 -7.47 -2.17 14.53
C THR A 145 -8.07 -3.48 14.01
N ALA A 146 -8.17 -3.64 12.70
CA ALA A 146 -8.63 -4.86 12.06
C ALA A 146 -7.61 -5.31 11.00
N PRO A 147 -7.29 -6.61 10.92
CA PRO A 147 -6.40 -7.13 9.89
C PRO A 147 -7.09 -7.09 8.51
N LEU A 148 -6.34 -6.70 7.49
CA LEU A 148 -6.83 -6.55 6.11
C LEU A 148 -6.12 -7.50 5.14
N PRO A 149 -6.30 -8.83 5.28
CA PRO A 149 -5.70 -9.80 4.35
C PRO A 149 -6.22 -9.64 2.92
N SER A 150 -7.43 -9.08 2.75
CA SER A 150 -7.97 -8.75 1.43
C SER A 150 -7.14 -7.73 0.67
N SER A 151 -6.50 -6.77 1.35
CA SER A 151 -5.60 -5.80 0.72
C SER A 151 -4.36 -6.48 0.14
N MET A 152 -3.79 -7.46 0.86
CA MET A 152 -2.69 -8.29 0.34
C MET A 152 -3.13 -8.99 -0.96
N LEU A 153 -4.25 -9.71 -0.93
CA LEU A 153 -4.73 -10.47 -2.09
C LEU A 153 -5.07 -9.56 -3.29
N MET A 154 -5.78 -8.46 -3.04
CA MET A 154 -6.23 -7.53 -4.09
C MET A 154 -5.10 -6.68 -4.68
N SER A 155 -3.93 -6.60 -4.04
CA SER A 155 -2.76 -5.90 -4.59
C SER A 155 -1.77 -6.84 -5.27
N VAL A 156 -1.48 -7.98 -4.64
CA VAL A 156 -0.48 -8.94 -5.15
C VAL A 156 -0.99 -9.71 -6.36
N ILE A 157 -2.21 -10.25 -6.29
CA ILE A 157 -2.71 -11.15 -7.34
C ILE A 157 -2.82 -10.43 -8.71
N PRO A 158 -3.31 -9.18 -8.82
CA PRO A 158 -3.31 -8.48 -10.10
C PRO A 158 -1.90 -8.23 -10.66
N ALA A 159 -0.92 -7.93 -9.80
CA ALA A 159 0.48 -7.79 -10.22
C ALA A 159 1.03 -9.11 -10.79
N GLN A 160 0.76 -10.23 -10.12
CA GLN A 160 1.14 -11.56 -10.61
C GLN A 160 0.46 -11.90 -11.95
N VAL A 161 -0.83 -11.61 -12.08
CA VAL A 161 -1.58 -11.83 -13.32
C VAL A 161 -1.04 -10.96 -14.47
N ALA A 162 -0.60 -9.74 -14.17
CA ALA A 162 0.04 -8.86 -15.15
C ALA A 162 1.44 -9.37 -15.58
N GLY A 163 2.01 -10.35 -14.88
CA GLY A 163 3.34 -10.91 -15.18
C GLY A 163 4.49 -10.24 -14.44
N VAL A 164 4.20 -9.45 -13.39
CA VAL A 164 5.23 -8.86 -12.52
C VAL A 164 5.97 -9.99 -11.81
N LYS A 165 7.29 -10.05 -11.99
CA LYS A 165 8.12 -11.12 -11.43
C LYS A 165 8.61 -10.81 -10.02
N ASP A 166 8.67 -9.53 -9.69
CA ASP A 166 9.27 -9.04 -8.46
C ASP A 166 8.26 -8.19 -7.68
N ILE A 167 7.87 -8.67 -6.50
CA ILE A 167 6.85 -8.05 -5.67
C ILE A 167 7.41 -7.95 -4.25
N VAL A 168 7.68 -6.72 -3.82
CA VAL A 168 8.07 -6.40 -2.46
C VAL A 168 6.86 -5.93 -1.67
N VAL A 169 6.66 -6.46 -0.47
CA VAL A 169 5.55 -6.09 0.41
C VAL A 169 6.07 -5.36 1.64
N CYS A 170 5.48 -4.23 1.97
CA CYS A 170 5.66 -3.58 3.26
C CYS A 170 4.35 -3.57 4.04
N THR A 171 4.42 -3.92 5.32
CA THR A 171 3.29 -3.85 6.26
C THR A 171 3.78 -3.40 7.62
N PRO A 172 3.00 -2.62 8.40
CA PRO A 172 3.44 -2.21 9.74
C PRO A 172 3.86 -3.39 10.62
N PRO A 173 4.74 -3.17 11.61
CA PRO A 173 5.24 -4.23 12.50
C PRO A 173 4.16 -5.05 13.19
N ASN A 174 4.52 -6.29 13.54
CA ASN A 174 3.61 -7.29 14.13
C ASN A 174 2.33 -7.51 13.30
N PRO A 175 2.45 -7.81 12.00
CA PRO A 175 1.29 -8.08 11.15
C PRO A 175 0.51 -9.28 11.69
N HIS A 176 -0.81 -9.20 11.62
CA HIS A 176 -1.69 -10.27 12.04
C HIS A 176 -1.46 -11.53 11.17
N ASP A 177 -1.60 -12.72 11.76
CA ASP A 177 -1.37 -14.00 11.09
C ASP A 177 -2.16 -14.15 9.78
N SER A 178 -3.38 -13.60 9.69
CA SER A 178 -4.16 -13.63 8.44
C SER A 178 -3.50 -12.87 7.28
N ILE A 179 -2.76 -11.78 7.56
CA ILE A 179 -2.01 -11.03 6.54
C ILE A 179 -0.81 -11.86 6.07
N LEU A 180 -0.09 -12.49 7.01
CA LEU A 180 1.04 -13.36 6.70
C LEU A 180 0.60 -14.63 5.95
N ALA A 181 -0.53 -15.20 6.33
CA ALA A 181 -1.21 -16.30 5.64
C ALA A 181 -1.60 -15.89 4.21
N ALA A 182 -2.12 -14.67 4.02
CA ALA A 182 -2.41 -14.14 2.68
C ALA A 182 -1.14 -13.97 1.84
N ALA A 183 -0.04 -13.50 2.44
CA ALA A 183 1.26 -13.42 1.78
C ALA A 183 1.79 -14.81 1.38
N TYR A 184 1.64 -15.80 2.28
CA TYR A 184 2.03 -17.19 2.04
C TYR A 184 1.31 -17.79 0.82
N ILE A 185 -0.02 -17.68 0.75
CA ILE A 185 -0.78 -18.23 -0.39
C ILE A 185 -0.53 -17.48 -1.70
N CYS A 186 -0.13 -16.22 -1.60
CA CYS A 186 0.34 -15.45 -2.74
C CYS A 186 1.79 -15.81 -3.14
N GLY A 187 2.53 -16.59 -2.35
CA GLY A 187 3.92 -16.93 -2.63
C GLY A 187 4.86 -15.73 -2.53
N ILE A 188 4.55 -14.76 -1.66
CA ILE A 188 5.45 -13.62 -1.40
C ILE A 188 6.65 -14.10 -0.59
N ASP A 189 7.85 -13.79 -1.09
CA ASP A 189 9.11 -14.07 -0.41
C ASP A 189 9.75 -12.79 0.19
N GLU A 190 9.46 -11.61 -0.37
CA GLU A 190 9.98 -10.32 0.09
C GLU A 190 8.89 -9.53 0.82
N ILE A 191 8.88 -9.64 2.15
CA ILE A 191 7.93 -8.94 3.02
C ILE A 191 8.66 -8.32 4.21
N TYR A 192 8.39 -7.04 4.44
CA TYR A 192 9.10 -6.23 5.42
C TYR A 192 8.11 -5.58 6.40
N GLN A 193 8.46 -5.63 7.68
CA GLN A 193 7.71 -5.05 8.80
C GLN A 193 7.95 -3.53 8.92
N VAL A 194 7.61 -2.78 7.88
CA VAL A 194 7.75 -1.33 7.81
C VAL A 194 6.40 -0.70 7.44
N GLY A 195 5.97 0.29 8.22
CA GLY A 195 4.68 0.97 8.05
C GLY A 195 4.78 2.38 7.46
N GLY A 196 3.62 3.01 7.24
CA GLY A 196 3.52 4.47 7.10
C GLY A 196 4.25 5.09 5.91
N ALA A 197 4.63 6.36 6.05
CA ALA A 197 5.34 7.10 5.02
C ALA A 197 6.77 6.55 4.80
N GLN A 198 7.39 6.00 5.85
CA GLN A 198 8.73 5.41 5.77
C GLN A 198 8.75 4.15 4.88
N ALA A 199 7.69 3.33 4.89
CA ALA A 199 7.55 2.20 3.97
C ALA A 199 7.44 2.64 2.49
N ILE A 200 6.65 3.69 2.24
CA ILE A 200 6.50 4.24 0.88
C ILE A 200 7.83 4.84 0.41
N GLY A 201 8.53 5.57 1.29
CA GLY A 201 9.88 6.07 1.01
C GLY A 201 10.86 4.94 0.70
N ALA A 202 10.89 3.88 1.52
CA ALA A 202 11.78 2.74 1.32
C ALA A 202 11.58 2.07 -0.04
N MET A 203 10.33 1.79 -0.42
CA MET A 203 10.03 1.19 -1.72
C MET A 203 10.26 2.16 -2.88
N ALA A 204 10.21 3.49 -2.66
CA ALA A 204 10.38 4.48 -3.73
C ALA A 204 11.84 4.82 -4.02
N PHE A 205 12.67 4.93 -2.98
CA PHE A 205 14.10 5.23 -3.08
C PHE A 205 14.95 3.95 -3.17
N GLY A 206 14.50 2.87 -2.53
CA GLY A 206 15.32 1.72 -2.18
C GLY A 206 16.16 2.01 -0.92
N THR A 207 16.42 0.96 -0.14
CA THR A 207 17.37 0.96 0.97
C THR A 207 18.28 -0.26 0.87
N GLU A 208 19.18 -0.45 1.84
CA GLU A 208 20.05 -1.62 1.90
C GLU A 208 19.24 -2.92 2.04
N SER A 209 18.11 -2.88 2.73
CA SER A 209 17.23 -4.04 2.93
C SER A 209 16.04 -4.09 1.95
N ILE A 210 15.46 -2.94 1.57
CA ILE A 210 14.21 -2.90 0.81
C ILE A 210 14.51 -2.44 -0.63
N PRO A 211 14.29 -3.28 -1.65
CA PRO A 211 14.58 -2.88 -3.02
C PRO A 211 13.63 -1.77 -3.50
N ARG A 212 14.17 -0.88 -4.36
CA ARG A 212 13.37 0.12 -5.07
C ARG A 212 12.40 -0.55 -6.03
N ALA A 213 11.13 -0.15 -6.00
CA ALA A 213 10.07 -0.55 -6.92
C ALA A 213 9.80 0.51 -8.00
N ASP A 214 9.24 0.09 -9.13
CA ASP A 214 8.84 0.99 -10.21
C ASP A 214 7.43 1.53 -10.04
N LYS A 215 6.56 0.75 -9.38
CA LYS A 215 5.20 1.15 -9.02
C LYS A 215 4.87 0.68 -7.61
N ILE A 216 4.29 1.56 -6.81
CA ILE A 216 3.79 1.23 -5.47
C ILE A 216 2.28 1.28 -5.46
N VAL A 217 1.66 0.23 -4.91
CA VAL A 217 0.20 0.10 -4.80
C VAL A 217 -0.22 -0.11 -3.36
N GLY A 218 -1.50 0.08 -3.08
CA GLY A 218 -2.07 -0.09 -1.76
C GLY A 218 -2.51 1.24 -1.14
N ALA A 219 -3.64 1.17 -0.44
CA ALA A 219 -4.18 2.28 0.32
C ALA A 219 -3.54 2.34 1.71
N GLY A 220 -3.56 3.51 2.32
CA GLY A 220 -3.10 3.69 3.69
C GLY A 220 -3.73 4.89 4.35
N ASN A 221 -3.22 5.24 5.51
CA ASN A 221 -3.64 6.42 6.23
C ASN A 221 -3.18 7.71 5.52
N LEU A 222 -3.51 8.86 6.12
CA LEU A 222 -3.10 10.18 5.62
C LEU A 222 -1.60 10.29 5.27
N PHE A 223 -0.72 9.76 6.12
CA PHE A 223 0.74 9.85 5.92
C PHE A 223 1.21 9.02 4.72
N VAL A 224 0.59 7.86 4.49
CA VAL A 224 0.82 7.05 3.29
C VAL A 224 0.35 7.80 2.04
N THR A 225 -0.86 8.37 2.07
CA THR A 225 -1.40 9.14 0.94
C THR A 225 -0.53 10.37 0.63
N LEU A 226 -0.09 11.11 1.64
CA LEU A 226 0.80 12.26 1.48
C LEU A 226 2.19 11.83 0.96
N ALA A 227 2.72 10.70 1.39
CA ALA A 227 3.99 10.18 0.87
C ALA A 227 3.89 9.83 -0.61
N LYS A 228 2.84 9.11 -1.02
CA LYS A 228 2.55 8.80 -2.43
C LYS A 228 2.38 10.07 -3.26
N GLN A 229 1.74 11.09 -2.71
CA GLN A 229 1.58 12.38 -3.36
C GLN A 229 2.93 13.08 -3.58
N GLN A 230 3.79 13.13 -2.56
CA GLN A 230 5.09 13.81 -2.63
C GLN A 230 6.10 13.08 -3.52
N LEU A 231 5.96 11.77 -3.67
CA LEU A 231 6.84 10.93 -4.50
C LEU A 231 6.31 10.71 -5.93
N TYR A 232 5.16 11.31 -6.27
CA TYR A 232 4.57 11.14 -7.60
C TYR A 232 5.55 11.63 -8.68
N GLY A 233 5.81 10.76 -9.67
CA GLY A 233 6.76 11.02 -10.75
C GLY A 233 8.13 10.35 -10.54
N LEU A 234 8.51 10.00 -9.31
CA LEU A 234 9.69 9.18 -9.04
C LEU A 234 9.42 7.68 -9.24
N VAL A 235 8.23 7.25 -8.85
CA VAL A 235 7.67 5.91 -9.06
C VAL A 235 6.19 6.03 -9.44
N GLY A 236 5.64 5.00 -10.06
CA GLY A 236 4.21 4.92 -10.35
C GLY A 236 3.39 4.67 -9.08
N PHE A 237 2.16 5.20 -9.03
CA PHE A 237 1.19 4.84 -7.99
C PHE A 237 -0.13 4.37 -8.63
N ASP A 238 -0.89 3.54 -7.91
CA ASP A 238 -2.28 3.16 -8.26
C ASP A 238 -3.28 4.31 -8.06
N GLY A 239 -2.95 5.28 -7.22
CA GLY A 239 -3.74 6.49 -6.99
C GLY A 239 -3.57 7.03 -5.57
N LEU A 240 -4.24 8.15 -5.30
CA LEU A 240 -4.38 8.70 -3.96
C LEU A 240 -5.70 8.24 -3.35
N ALA A 241 -5.62 7.53 -2.23
CA ALA A 241 -6.81 7.01 -1.56
C ALA A 241 -7.59 8.14 -0.88
N GLY A 242 -8.91 8.10 -0.99
CA GLY A 242 -9.87 8.94 -0.28
C GLY A 242 -10.80 8.13 0.62
N PRO A 243 -11.78 8.78 1.28
CA PRO A 243 -12.81 8.08 2.05
C PRO A 243 -13.58 7.07 1.20
N THR A 244 -13.96 5.94 1.79
CA THR A 244 -14.86 4.98 1.13
C THR A 244 -16.28 5.52 1.07
N GLU A 245 -16.91 5.43 -0.10
CA GLU A 245 -18.26 5.92 -0.35
C GLU A 245 -19.14 4.79 -0.90
N THR A 246 -20.42 4.75 -0.50
CA THR A 246 -21.41 3.78 -0.97
C THR A 246 -22.73 4.51 -1.25
N MET A 247 -23.36 4.25 -2.40
CA MET A 247 -24.68 4.77 -2.77
C MET A 247 -25.63 3.62 -3.10
N VAL A 248 -26.85 3.66 -2.55
CA VAL A 248 -27.91 2.68 -2.81
C VAL A 248 -29.06 3.37 -3.55
N ILE A 249 -29.49 2.79 -4.66
CA ILE A 249 -30.70 3.17 -5.39
C ILE A 249 -31.69 2.02 -5.18
N ALA A 250 -32.81 2.29 -4.51
CA ALA A 250 -33.82 1.30 -4.12
C ALA A 250 -35.23 1.83 -4.40
#